data_AF-A0A914F7T7-F1
#
_entry.id   AF-A0A914F7T7-F1
#
_cell.length_a   1.000
_cell.length_b   1.000
_cell.length_c   1.000
_cell.angle_alpha   90.00
_cell.angle_beta   90.00
_cell.angle_gamma   90.00
#
_symmetry.space_group_name_H-M   'P 1'
#
loop_
_entity.id
_entity.type
_entity.pdbx_description
1 polymer ?
#
loop_
_entity_poly.entity_id
_entity_poly.type
_entity_poly.pdbx_seq_one_letter_code
_entity_poly.pdbx_strand_id
1 'polypeptide(L)'
;MFFKKSIKRKYGLQMSTGSLLKSNGGDSVPITIIENLEKPSEIIKINVGGRSARLNADLICQRLNTSRLATFCAKSHIERLTDCDSYFEFSHEYYFERSPIIFEYIIDYYITGKLHRPMDVCPIRLRYELDFWRIPVSMMSVCCRFEDGKKAHGLMNNNNNQDQVYLELSCPPNLFDKVWMGKARLIIWTFFENPRSSIAAKILSLVSAVFVLLSLAGLILSSMPEFQTHDMLPHWSLQTLEICIHVKAN
;
A
#
# COMPACT_ATOMS: atom_id res chain seq x y z
N MET A 1 -8.93 25.87 4.91
CA MET A 1 -8.53 27.06 5.74
C MET A 1 -9.73 27.86 6.28
N PHE A 2 -10.86 27.94 5.56
CA PHE A 2 -12.06 28.69 5.99
C PHE A 2 -12.79 28.09 7.21
N PHE A 3 -12.80 26.76 7.37
CA PHE A 3 -13.53 26.08 8.46
C PHE A 3 -12.93 26.35 9.85
N LYS A 4 -11.59 26.37 9.97
CA LYS A 4 -10.88 26.67 11.23
C LYS A 4 -11.16 28.07 11.76
N LYS A 5 -11.57 29.01 10.90
CA LYS A 5 -11.92 30.40 11.29
C LYS A 5 -13.36 30.52 11.80
N SER A 6 -14.24 29.60 11.42
CA SER A 6 -15.66 29.58 11.82
C SER A 6 -15.86 29.03 13.24
N ILE A 7 -15.10 27.98 13.61
CA ILE A 7 -15.15 27.36 14.95
C ILE A 7 -14.76 28.34 16.06
N LYS A 8 -13.74 29.19 15.85
CA LYS A 8 -13.32 30.19 16.85
C LYS A 8 -14.40 31.24 17.18
N ARG A 9 -15.34 31.52 16.27
CA ARG A 9 -16.41 32.51 16.53
C ARG A 9 -17.59 31.92 17.28
N LYS A 10 -17.88 30.62 17.14
CA LYS A 10 -19.07 29.99 17.73
C LYS A 10 -18.88 29.63 19.22
N TYR A 11 -17.64 29.48 19.70
CA TYR A 11 -17.35 28.94 21.05
C TYR A 11 -16.68 29.91 22.05
N GLY A 12 -16.71 31.24 21.82
CA GLY A 12 -16.50 32.26 22.87
C GLY A 12 -15.44 31.97 23.94
N LEU A 13 -14.21 31.64 23.55
CA LEU A 13 -13.10 31.39 24.48
C LEU A 13 -12.62 32.71 25.12
N GLN A 14 -13.18 33.09 26.27
CA GLN A 14 -12.54 33.99 27.22
C GLN A 14 -11.74 33.16 28.24
N MET A 15 -10.42 33.43 28.34
CA MET A 15 -9.63 32.92 29.45
C MET A 15 -10.01 33.66 30.73
N SER A 16 -10.67 32.96 31.65
CA SER A 16 -10.88 33.43 33.02
C SER A 16 -9.82 32.79 33.92
N THR A 17 -9.05 33.67 34.57
CA THR A 17 -8.04 33.39 35.59
C THR A 17 -8.69 32.78 36.83
N GLY A 18 -8.20 31.62 37.27
CA GLY A 18 -8.69 30.91 38.45
C GLY A 18 -8.46 31.69 39.75
N SER A 19 -9.53 31.79 40.56
CA SER A 19 -9.49 32.24 41.94
C SER A 19 -9.43 31.04 42.90
N LEU A 20 -8.53 31.15 43.87
CA LEU A 20 -8.26 30.19 44.94
C LEU A 20 -9.40 30.24 45.98
N LEU A 21 -10.05 29.11 46.28
CA LEU A 21 -10.88 28.97 47.47
C LEU A 21 -10.15 28.13 48.51
N LYS A 22 -9.99 28.73 49.69
CA LYS A 22 -9.34 28.19 50.89
C LYS A 22 -10.47 27.71 51.81
N SER A 23 -10.46 26.45 52.24
CA SER A 23 -11.34 25.98 53.31
C SER A 23 -10.52 25.47 54.50
N ASN A 24 -10.84 26.04 55.66
CA ASN A 24 -10.29 25.70 56.97
C ASN A 24 -10.70 24.27 57.41
N GLY A 25 -9.86 23.68 58.27
CA GLY A 25 -9.91 22.29 58.67
C GLY A 25 -11.05 21.86 59.61
N GLY A 26 -11.08 20.55 59.84
CA GLY A 26 -11.94 19.84 60.78
C GLY A 26 -12.26 18.42 60.27
N ASP A 27 -11.44 17.46 60.69
CA ASP A 27 -11.62 16.00 60.75
C ASP A 27 -12.41 15.28 59.63
N SER A 28 -11.69 14.54 58.77
CA SER A 28 -12.30 13.50 57.94
C SER A 28 -11.44 12.23 57.91
N VAL A 29 -12.12 11.14 58.28
CA VAL A 29 -11.72 9.72 58.22
C VAL A 29 -11.12 9.39 56.84
N PRO A 30 -10.08 8.53 56.73
CA PRO A 30 -9.49 8.20 55.44
C PRO A 30 -10.51 7.47 54.56
N ILE A 31 -11.07 8.19 53.58
CA ILE A 31 -11.84 7.63 52.47
C ILE A 31 -10.84 6.97 51.52
N THR A 32 -10.40 5.75 51.84
CA THR A 32 -9.51 4.95 50.96
C THR A 32 -10.25 3.77 50.32
N ILE A 33 -11.58 3.82 50.17
CA ILE A 33 -12.35 2.66 49.67
C ILE A 33 -13.25 2.94 48.45
N ILE A 34 -13.41 4.18 47.97
CA ILE A 34 -14.30 4.41 46.81
C ILE A 34 -13.65 5.35 45.80
N GLU A 35 -12.82 4.80 44.91
CA GLU A 35 -12.59 5.36 43.57
C GLU A 35 -11.91 4.33 42.63
N ASN A 36 -12.48 3.13 42.54
CA ASN A 36 -12.42 2.35 41.30
C ASN A 36 -13.81 2.42 40.63
N LEU A 37 -14.29 3.65 40.40
CA LEU A 37 -15.34 3.87 39.42
C LEU A 37 -14.69 3.62 38.07
N GLU A 38 -14.81 2.39 37.55
CA GLU A 38 -14.53 2.10 36.14
C GLU A 38 -15.27 3.15 35.30
N LYS A 39 -14.51 4.09 34.74
CA LYS A 39 -15.05 5.15 33.90
C LYS A 39 -15.78 4.46 32.74
N PRO A 40 -17.05 4.82 32.45
CA PRO A 40 -17.79 4.15 31.40
C PRO A 40 -17.03 4.31 30.08
N SER A 41 -16.83 3.19 29.38
CA SER A 41 -16.07 3.15 28.14
C SER A 41 -16.68 4.09 27.11
N GLU A 42 -15.94 5.14 26.72
CA GLU A 42 -16.41 6.14 25.77
C GLU A 42 -16.49 5.52 24.36
N ILE A 43 -17.68 5.53 23.76
CA ILE A 43 -17.89 5.10 22.37
C ILE A 43 -17.86 6.33 21.47
N ILE A 44 -16.92 6.37 20.54
CA ILE A 44 -16.75 7.46 19.58
C ILE A 44 -17.19 6.98 18.21
N LYS A 45 -18.00 7.81 17.52
CA LYS A 45 -18.43 7.51 16.15
C LYS A 45 -17.56 8.26 15.15
N ILE A 46 -16.98 7.51 14.22
CA ILE A 46 -16.10 8.05 13.18
C ILE A 46 -16.65 7.62 11.83
N ASN A 47 -16.71 8.54 10.88
CA ASN A 47 -17.05 8.27 9.49
C ASN A 47 -15.81 8.47 8.62
N VAL A 48 -15.39 7.43 7.90
CA VAL A 48 -14.23 7.50 7.01
C VAL A 48 -14.70 7.23 5.59
N GLY A 49 -14.60 8.24 4.72
CA GLY A 49 -14.97 8.14 3.31
C GLY A 49 -16.40 7.63 3.08
N GLY A 50 -17.33 7.95 3.99
CA GLY A 50 -18.74 7.54 3.93
C GLY A 50 -19.09 6.30 4.76
N ARG A 51 -18.11 5.57 5.31
CA ARG A 51 -18.37 4.43 6.21
C ARG A 51 -18.30 4.83 7.67
N SER A 52 -19.42 4.68 8.38
CA SER A 52 -19.51 4.92 9.82
C SER A 52 -19.05 3.71 10.64
N ALA A 53 -18.20 3.96 11.63
CA ALA A 53 -17.71 3.00 12.61
C ALA A 53 -17.93 3.51 14.04
N ARG A 54 -18.22 2.59 14.96
CA ARG A 54 -18.33 2.86 16.40
C ARG A 54 -17.14 2.26 17.09
N LEU A 55 -16.37 3.10 17.77
CA LEU A 55 -15.09 2.73 18.33
C LEU A 55 -15.10 2.88 19.85
N ASN A 56 -14.70 1.83 20.55
CA ASN A 56 -14.49 1.89 21.99
C ASN A 56 -13.10 2.47 22.26
N ALA A 57 -13.05 3.62 22.94
CA ALA A 57 -11.81 4.34 23.25
C ALA A 57 -10.82 3.47 24.06
N ASP A 58 -11.33 2.68 25.01
CA ASP A 58 -10.49 1.85 25.88
C ASP A 58 -9.84 0.72 25.08
N LEU A 59 -10.61 0.07 24.20
CA LEU A 59 -10.08 -0.98 23.30
C LEU A 59 -8.96 -0.42 22.42
N ILE A 60 -9.16 0.76 21.85
CA ILE A 60 -8.16 1.40 20.98
C ILE A 60 -6.88 1.73 21.75
N CYS A 61 -7.03 2.32 22.94
CA CYS A 61 -5.91 2.66 23.81
C CYS A 61 -5.16 1.41 24.29
N GLN A 62 -5.87 0.34 24.63
CA GLN A 62 -5.28 -0.93 25.04
C GLN A 62 -4.47 -1.59 23.92
N ARG A 63 -4.94 -1.46 22.67
CA ARG A 63 -4.28 -2.05 21.49
C ARG A 63 -3.05 -1.27 21.07
N LEU A 64 -3.19 0.03 20.86
CA LEU A 64 -2.10 0.89 20.39
C LEU A 64 -2.33 2.34 20.81
N ASN A 65 -1.87 2.69 22.01
CA ASN A 65 -1.99 4.02 22.60
C ASN A 65 -1.27 5.14 21.81
N THR A 66 -0.24 4.81 21.02
CA THR A 66 0.51 5.77 20.20
C THR A 66 -0.17 6.11 18.88
N SER A 67 -1.23 5.39 18.52
CA SER A 67 -1.92 5.59 17.25
C SER A 67 -2.68 6.91 17.17
N ARG A 68 -2.97 7.37 15.95
CA ARG A 68 -3.77 8.58 15.73
C ARG A 68 -5.16 8.42 16.33
N LEU A 69 -5.79 7.24 16.19
CA LEU A 69 -7.11 6.99 16.76
C LEU A 69 -7.09 7.03 18.29
N ALA A 70 -6.08 6.44 18.95
CA ALA A 70 -5.95 6.54 20.41
C ALA A 70 -5.80 7.98 20.87
N THR A 71 -4.91 8.74 20.20
CA THR A 71 -4.73 10.17 20.48
C THR A 71 -6.03 10.96 20.26
N PHE A 72 -6.78 10.63 19.20
CA PHE A 72 -8.07 11.25 18.89
C PHE A 72 -9.13 10.93 19.94
N CYS A 73 -9.16 9.69 20.45
CA CYS A 73 -10.08 9.28 21.50
C CYS A 73 -9.79 9.99 22.82
N ALA A 74 -8.52 10.28 23.14
CA ALA A 74 -8.17 11.00 24.36
C ALA A 74 -8.49 12.51 24.32
N LYS A 75 -8.72 13.08 23.13
CA LYS A 75 -8.97 14.53 22.95
C LYS A 75 -10.37 14.94 23.39
N SER A 76 -10.49 16.20 23.81
CA SER A 76 -11.79 16.84 24.02
C SER A 76 -12.55 17.02 22.69
N HIS A 77 -13.87 17.23 22.76
CA HIS A 77 -14.68 17.46 21.57
C HIS A 77 -14.13 18.61 20.70
N ILE A 78 -13.73 19.72 21.30
CA ILE A 78 -13.22 20.92 20.60
C ILE A 78 -11.91 20.60 19.86
N GLU A 79 -11.01 19.85 20.49
CA GLU A 79 -9.75 19.44 19.85
C GLU A 79 -10.00 18.45 18.70
N ARG A 80 -10.92 17.50 18.86
CA ARG A 80 -11.32 16.56 17.81
C ARG A 80 -11.82 17.30 16.57
N LEU A 81 -12.60 18.37 16.72
CA LEU A 81 -13.06 19.22 15.61
C LEU A 81 -11.93 19.88 14.81
N THR A 82 -10.73 20.00 15.38
CA THR A 82 -9.57 20.56 14.67
C THR A 82 -8.72 19.51 13.94
N ASP A 83 -8.95 18.23 14.27
CA ASP A 83 -8.20 17.06 13.81
C ASP A 83 -8.94 16.25 12.75
N CYS A 84 -10.27 16.40 12.65
CA CYS A 84 -11.11 15.79 11.60
C CYS A 84 -11.42 16.80 10.47
N ASP A 85 -11.86 16.29 9.32
CA ASP A 85 -12.19 17.12 8.15
C ASP A 85 -13.57 17.78 8.29
N SER A 86 -14.53 17.09 8.92
CA SER A 86 -15.86 17.62 9.23
C SER A 86 -16.48 16.91 10.44
N TYR A 87 -17.56 17.44 10.99
CA TYR A 87 -18.35 16.81 12.05
C TYR A 87 -19.84 16.89 11.71
N PHE A 88 -20.52 15.74 11.71
CA PHE A 88 -21.95 15.65 11.45
C PHE A 88 -22.71 15.70 12.77
N GLU A 89 -23.32 16.85 13.05
CA GLU A 89 -24.03 17.11 14.32
C GLU A 89 -25.26 16.20 14.51
N PHE A 90 -25.93 15.83 13.42
CA PHE A 90 -27.11 14.94 13.46
C PHE A 90 -26.77 13.49 13.84
N SER A 91 -25.68 12.92 13.29
CA SER A 91 -25.27 11.55 13.59
C SER A 91 -24.27 11.45 14.75
N HIS A 92 -23.72 12.60 15.18
CA HIS A 92 -22.62 12.75 16.11
C HIS A 92 -21.33 12.04 15.63
N GLU A 93 -20.98 12.22 14.36
CA GLU A 93 -19.86 11.53 13.71
C GLU A 93 -18.73 12.48 13.30
N TYR A 94 -17.50 12.09 13.58
CA TYR A 94 -16.30 12.78 13.08
C TYR A 94 -15.92 12.22 11.72
N TYR A 95 -15.83 13.08 10.71
CA TYR A 95 -15.56 12.70 9.32
C TYR A 95 -14.08 12.84 8.95
N PHE A 96 -13.55 11.83 8.29
CA PHE A 96 -12.23 11.84 7.66
C PHE A 96 -12.36 11.54 6.16
N GLU A 97 -11.76 12.39 5.32
CA GLU A 97 -11.74 12.25 3.86
C GLU A 97 -10.64 11.25 3.44
N ARG A 98 -10.81 9.99 3.84
CA ARG A 98 -9.85 8.89 3.60
C ARG A 98 -10.55 7.67 3.00
N SER A 99 -9.77 6.67 2.62
CA SER A 99 -10.24 5.48 1.92
C SER A 99 -11.08 4.56 2.84
N PRO A 100 -12.40 4.37 2.61
CA PRO A 100 -13.23 3.52 3.46
C PRO A 100 -12.78 2.05 3.44
N ILE A 101 -12.38 1.56 2.26
CA ILE A 101 -11.94 0.17 2.04
C ILE A 101 -10.73 -0.17 2.92
N ILE A 102 -9.76 0.75 3.05
CA ILE A 102 -8.55 0.47 3.82
C ILE A 102 -8.83 0.62 5.32
N PHE A 103 -9.71 1.55 5.67
CA PHE A 103 -10.11 1.78 7.05
C PHE A 103 -10.75 0.55 7.70
N GLU A 104 -11.46 -0.30 6.95
CA GLU A 104 -11.97 -1.58 7.44
C GLU A 104 -10.86 -2.43 8.07
N TYR A 105 -9.73 -2.59 7.39
CA TYR A 105 -8.57 -3.35 7.90
C TYR A 105 -7.91 -2.65 9.10
N ILE A 106 -7.99 -1.32 9.18
CA ILE A 106 -7.51 -0.56 10.34
C ILE A 106 -8.38 -0.86 11.56
N ILE A 107 -9.70 -0.89 11.40
CA ILE A 107 -10.63 -1.25 12.47
C ILE A 107 -10.48 -2.71 12.90
N ASP A 108 -10.35 -3.63 11.94
CA ASP A 108 -10.10 -5.04 12.22
C ASP A 108 -8.84 -5.24 13.06
N TYR A 109 -7.79 -4.45 12.84
CA TYR A 109 -6.60 -4.47 13.70
C TYR A 109 -6.92 -4.11 15.15
N TYR A 110 -7.73 -3.10 15.43
CA TYR A 110 -8.11 -2.76 16.81
C TYR A 110 -9.02 -3.82 17.44
N ILE A 111 -9.93 -4.42 16.66
CA ILE A 111 -10.84 -5.46 17.16
C ILE A 111 -10.06 -6.75 17.43
N THR A 112 -9.36 -7.27 16.42
CA THR A 112 -8.70 -8.59 16.46
C THR A 112 -7.32 -8.56 17.10
N GLY A 113 -6.64 -7.40 17.09
CA GLY A 113 -5.25 -7.26 17.48
C GLY A 113 -4.23 -7.72 16.43
N LYS A 114 -4.68 -8.15 15.25
CA LYS A 114 -3.82 -8.68 14.19
C LYS A 114 -3.95 -7.83 12.94
N LEU A 115 -2.85 -7.21 12.52
CA LEU A 115 -2.80 -6.46 11.26
C LEU A 115 -2.42 -7.41 10.13
N HIS A 116 -3.35 -7.62 9.21
CA HIS A 116 -3.12 -8.39 7.98
C HIS A 116 -3.12 -7.47 6.77
N ARG A 117 -2.31 -7.82 5.78
CA ARG A 117 -2.28 -7.09 4.51
C ARG A 117 -3.41 -7.62 3.60
N PRO A 118 -4.36 -6.78 3.17
CA PRO A 118 -5.27 -7.11 2.08
C PRO A 118 -4.56 -7.43 0.76
N MET A 119 -5.08 -8.42 0.03
CA MET A 119 -4.55 -8.84 -1.28
C MET A 119 -5.06 -7.97 -2.44
N ASP A 120 -6.24 -7.38 -2.28
CA ASP A 120 -6.94 -6.53 -3.24
C ASP A 120 -6.54 -5.05 -3.16
N VAL A 121 -5.70 -4.68 -2.18
CA VAL A 121 -5.27 -3.30 -1.97
C VAL A 121 -3.79 -3.15 -2.29
N CYS A 122 -3.47 -2.10 -3.06
CA CYS A 122 -2.09 -1.72 -3.34
C CYS A 122 -1.32 -1.48 -2.02
N PRO A 123 -0.17 -2.13 -1.81
CA PRO A 123 0.57 -2.04 -0.55
C PRO A 123 1.16 -0.66 -0.28
N ILE A 124 1.47 0.11 -1.32
CA ILE A 124 1.90 1.51 -1.16
C ILE A 124 0.75 2.32 -0.55
N ARG A 125 -0.47 2.12 -1.06
CA ARG A 125 -1.66 2.80 -0.55
C ARG A 125 -1.97 2.39 0.89
N LEU A 126 -1.82 1.10 1.22
CA LEU A 126 -1.93 0.62 2.60
C LEU A 126 -0.87 1.27 3.51
N ARG A 127 0.38 1.38 3.05
CA ARG A 127 1.46 2.02 3.82
C ARG A 127 1.13 3.48 4.16
N TYR A 128 0.65 4.25 3.18
CA TYR A 128 0.25 5.64 3.41
C TYR A 128 -0.92 5.77 4.41
N GLU A 129 -1.87 4.84 4.38
CA GLU A 129 -2.93 4.81 5.39
C GLU A 129 -2.39 4.42 6.77
N LEU A 130 -1.53 3.41 6.88
CA LEU A 130 -0.89 3.04 8.15
C LEU A 130 -0.09 4.20 8.74
N ASP A 131 0.63 4.96 7.92
CA ASP A 131 1.35 6.17 8.35
C ASP A 131 0.39 7.27 8.82
N PHE A 132 -0.73 7.48 8.10
CA PHE A 132 -1.78 8.42 8.51
C PHE A 132 -2.39 8.04 9.86
N TRP A 133 -2.71 6.76 10.06
CA TRP A 133 -3.30 6.24 11.30
C TRP A 133 -2.27 6.02 12.42
N ARG A 134 -0.97 6.24 12.11
CA ARG A 134 0.18 6.02 13.01
C ARG A 134 0.23 4.59 13.55
N ILE A 135 0.03 3.63 12.68
CA ILE A 135 0.17 2.20 12.99
C ILE A 135 1.49 1.72 12.37
N PRO A 136 2.49 1.37 13.19
CA PRO A 136 3.76 0.88 12.68
C PRO A 136 3.60 -0.38 11.85
N VAL A 137 4.31 -0.49 10.72
CA VAL A 137 4.31 -1.72 9.89
C VAL A 137 4.87 -2.92 10.65
N SER A 138 5.67 -2.70 11.69
CA SER A 138 6.13 -3.77 12.60
C SER A 138 4.99 -4.49 13.33
N MET A 139 3.80 -3.87 13.42
CA MET A 139 2.59 -4.51 13.97
C MET A 139 1.96 -5.53 13.01
N MET A 140 2.46 -5.62 11.78
CA MET A 140 1.98 -6.58 10.79
C MET A 140 2.26 -8.01 11.25
N SER A 141 1.23 -8.85 11.13
CA SER A 141 1.29 -10.27 11.44
C SER A 141 2.34 -11.00 10.61
N VAL A 142 2.92 -12.08 11.15
CA VAL A 142 4.03 -12.83 10.54
C VAL A 142 3.72 -13.25 9.11
N CYS A 143 2.48 -13.68 8.84
CA CYS A 143 2.06 -14.13 7.51
C CYS A 143 2.00 -13.01 6.47
N CYS A 144 2.00 -11.75 6.91
CA CYS A 144 1.92 -10.57 6.05
C CYS A 144 3.18 -9.71 6.13
N ARG A 145 4.10 -9.98 7.07
CA ARG A 145 5.38 -9.28 7.14
C ARG A 145 6.12 -9.45 5.83
N PHE A 146 6.33 -8.33 5.16
CA PHE A 146 7.41 -8.20 4.20
C PHE A 146 8.68 -8.51 4.99
N GLU A 147 9.47 -9.51 4.61
CA GLU A 147 10.82 -9.57 5.17
C GLU A 147 11.53 -8.27 4.81
N ASP A 148 11.87 -7.53 5.86
CA ASP A 148 12.19 -6.11 5.83
C ASP A 148 13.33 -5.79 4.87
N GLY A 149 13.07 -4.87 3.94
CA GLY A 149 13.40 -3.46 4.20
C GLY A 149 14.88 -3.06 4.24
N LYS A 150 15.85 -3.98 4.24
CA LYS A 150 17.27 -3.62 4.11
C LYS A 150 17.64 -3.19 2.69
N LYS A 151 16.86 -3.58 1.67
CA LYS A 151 17.06 -3.17 0.27
C LYS A 151 16.24 -1.94 -0.12
N ALA A 152 15.00 -1.84 0.36
CA ALA A 152 14.09 -0.74 0.02
C ALA A 152 14.57 0.64 0.53
N HIS A 153 15.12 0.73 1.75
CA HIS A 153 15.65 2.00 2.26
C HIS A 153 16.92 2.47 1.53
N GLY A 154 17.73 1.55 1.02
CA GLY A 154 18.89 1.89 0.17
C GLY A 154 18.50 2.39 -1.23
N LEU A 155 17.32 1.99 -1.72
CA LEU A 155 16.82 2.33 -3.06
C LEU A 155 16.00 3.64 -3.07
N MET A 156 15.37 4.02 -1.97
CA MET A 156 14.64 5.30 -1.85
C MET A 156 15.55 6.54 -1.89
N ASN A 157 16.84 6.40 -1.60
CA ASN A 157 17.81 7.52 -1.71
C ASN A 157 18.25 7.80 -3.15
N ASN A 158 17.80 6.99 -4.12
CA ASN A 158 18.12 7.15 -5.52
C ASN A 158 16.82 7.46 -6.28
N ASN A 159 16.60 8.74 -6.60
CA ASN A 159 15.38 9.28 -7.24
C ASN A 159 14.96 8.60 -8.58
N ASN A 160 15.71 7.61 -9.08
CA ASN A 160 15.51 6.99 -10.37
C ASN A 160 14.72 5.67 -10.35
N ASN A 161 14.24 5.20 -9.18
CA ASN A 161 13.78 3.81 -9.01
C ASN A 161 12.37 3.64 -8.40
N GLN A 162 11.41 4.54 -8.66
CA GLN A 162 10.02 4.37 -8.17
C GLN A 162 9.36 3.06 -8.67
N ASP A 163 9.65 2.64 -9.90
CA ASP A 163 9.10 1.41 -10.50
C ASP A 163 9.63 0.13 -9.81
N GLN A 164 10.87 0.16 -9.33
CA GLN A 164 11.49 -0.95 -8.59
C GLN A 164 10.81 -1.15 -7.23
N VAL A 165 10.52 -0.05 -6.53
CA VAL A 165 9.82 -0.07 -5.24
C VAL A 165 8.38 -0.59 -5.41
N TYR A 166 7.70 -0.22 -6.50
CA TYR A 166 6.36 -0.71 -6.79
C TYR A 166 6.34 -2.23 -7.03
N LEU A 167 7.30 -2.76 -7.79
CA LEU A 167 7.34 -4.20 -8.10
C LEU A 167 7.73 -5.04 -6.88
N GLU A 168 8.72 -4.60 -6.10
CA GLU A 168 9.18 -5.30 -4.88
C GLU A 168 8.11 -5.30 -3.78
N LEU A 169 7.24 -4.29 -3.74
CA LEU A 169 6.14 -4.21 -2.79
C LEU A 169 4.89 -4.96 -3.29
N SER A 170 4.63 -4.96 -4.60
CA SER A 170 3.47 -5.64 -5.22
C SER A 170 3.54 -7.16 -5.08
N CYS A 171 4.74 -7.74 -5.10
CA CYS A 171 4.94 -9.18 -4.90
C CYS A 171 6.07 -9.43 -3.89
N PRO A 172 5.77 -9.74 -2.61
CA PRO A 172 6.82 -10.05 -1.65
C PRO A 172 7.61 -11.29 -2.13
N PRO A 173 8.96 -11.26 -2.08
CA PRO A 173 9.81 -12.39 -2.53
C PRO A 173 9.43 -13.73 -1.86
N ASN A 174 8.80 -13.66 -0.69
CA ASN A 174 8.34 -14.77 0.13
C ASN A 174 7.16 -15.56 -0.48
N LEU A 175 6.51 -15.08 -1.56
CA LEU A 175 5.48 -15.85 -2.28
C LEU A 175 6.07 -17.08 -2.99
N PHE A 176 7.36 -17.07 -3.31
CA PHE A 176 8.01 -18.15 -4.03
C PHE A 176 8.84 -19.08 -3.14
N ASP A 177 9.18 -18.69 -1.91
CA ASP A 177 10.03 -19.51 -1.01
C ASP A 177 9.38 -20.83 -0.58
N LYS A 178 8.06 -20.94 -0.65
CA LYS A 178 7.32 -22.18 -0.34
C LYS A 178 7.13 -23.11 -1.54
N VAL A 179 7.66 -22.75 -2.71
CA VAL A 179 7.49 -23.49 -3.97
C VAL A 179 8.81 -24.12 -4.39
N TRP A 180 8.78 -25.35 -4.91
CA TRP A 180 9.96 -25.97 -5.51
C TRP A 180 10.50 -25.10 -6.65
N MET A 181 11.80 -24.80 -6.63
CA MET A 181 12.47 -23.83 -7.51
C MET A 181 11.98 -22.37 -7.42
N GLY A 182 11.49 -21.94 -6.26
CA GLY A 182 11.05 -20.56 -6.02
C GLY A 182 12.02 -19.48 -6.48
N LYS A 183 13.32 -19.67 -6.21
CA LYS A 183 14.38 -18.71 -6.60
C LYS A 183 14.52 -18.58 -8.12
N ALA A 184 14.52 -19.68 -8.85
CA ALA A 184 14.61 -19.65 -10.31
C ALA A 184 13.35 -19.03 -10.93
N ARG A 185 12.18 -19.36 -10.38
CA ARG A 185 10.90 -18.79 -10.81
C ARG A 185 10.83 -17.29 -10.55
N LEU A 186 11.31 -16.82 -9.40
CA LEU A 186 11.39 -15.39 -9.08
C LEU A 186 12.36 -14.67 -10.02
N ILE A 187 13.51 -15.28 -10.36
CA ILE A 187 14.46 -14.73 -11.33
C ILE A 187 13.77 -14.60 -12.70
N ILE A 188 13.13 -15.66 -13.19
CA ILE A 188 12.43 -15.66 -14.49
C ILE A 188 11.31 -14.61 -14.50
N TRP A 189 10.49 -14.59 -13.46
CA TRP A 189 9.39 -13.63 -13.34
C TRP A 189 9.91 -12.18 -13.34
N THR A 190 10.92 -11.88 -12.52
CA THR A 190 11.54 -10.54 -12.46
C THR A 190 12.18 -10.15 -13.79
N PHE A 191 12.74 -11.13 -14.50
CA PHE A 191 13.39 -10.95 -15.79
C PHE A 191 12.40 -10.59 -16.91
N PHE A 192 11.19 -11.16 -16.89
CA PHE A 192 10.11 -10.83 -17.83
C PHE A 192 9.35 -9.55 -17.44
N GLU A 193 9.07 -9.35 -16.16
CA GLU A 193 8.25 -8.25 -15.67
C GLU A 193 9.01 -6.91 -15.68
N ASN A 194 10.34 -6.95 -15.49
CA ASN A 194 11.17 -5.76 -15.38
C ASN A 194 12.39 -5.85 -16.32
N PRO A 195 12.27 -5.48 -17.61
CA PRO A 195 13.38 -5.50 -18.57
C PRO A 195 14.52 -4.52 -18.19
N ARG A 196 14.27 -3.59 -17.26
CA ARG A 196 15.25 -2.62 -16.75
C ARG A 196 16.05 -3.12 -15.54
N SER A 197 15.74 -4.30 -15.00
CA SER A 197 16.33 -4.83 -13.76
C SER A 197 17.81 -5.17 -13.86
N SER A 198 18.26 -5.71 -15.01
CA SER A 198 19.64 -6.15 -15.22
C SER A 198 20.08 -5.92 -16.66
N ILE A 199 21.40 -5.87 -16.90
CA ILE A 199 21.96 -5.75 -18.26
C ILE A 199 21.52 -6.95 -19.13
N ALA A 200 21.47 -8.15 -18.56
CA ALA A 200 20.99 -9.35 -19.24
C ALA A 200 19.49 -9.24 -19.64
N ALA A 201 18.64 -8.72 -18.75
CA ALA A 201 17.23 -8.48 -19.04
C ALA A 201 17.04 -7.45 -20.16
N LYS A 202 17.87 -6.39 -20.17
CA LYS A 202 17.86 -5.38 -21.24
C LYS A 202 18.19 -6.02 -22.60
N ILE A 203 19.26 -6.81 -22.67
CA ILE A 203 19.68 -7.50 -23.90
C ILE A 203 18.57 -8.44 -24.40
N LEU A 204 17.99 -9.26 -23.51
CA LEU A 204 16.95 -10.20 -23.93
C LEU A 204 15.66 -9.48 -24.36
N SER A 205 15.27 -8.40 -23.68
CA SER A 205 14.12 -7.58 -24.12
C SER A 205 14.35 -6.93 -25.49
N LEU A 206 15.60 -6.55 -25.79
CA LEU A 206 15.96 -6.00 -27.09
C LEU A 206 15.91 -7.08 -28.17
N VAL A 207 16.45 -8.27 -27.89
CA VAL A 207 16.42 -9.40 -28.82
C VAL A 207 14.99 -9.84 -29.12
N SER A 208 14.13 -9.94 -28.11
CA SER A 208 12.72 -10.31 -28.31
C SER A 208 11.96 -9.25 -29.10
N ALA A 209 12.20 -7.96 -28.85
CA ALA A 209 11.61 -6.87 -29.62
C ALA A 209 12.04 -6.92 -31.09
N VAL A 210 13.33 -7.10 -31.37
CA VAL A 210 13.86 -7.23 -32.74
C VAL A 210 13.27 -8.46 -33.45
N PHE A 211 13.18 -9.61 -32.76
CA PHE A 211 12.59 -10.82 -33.32
C PHE A 211 11.12 -10.61 -33.74
N VAL A 212 10.33 -9.94 -32.90
CA VAL A 212 8.94 -9.59 -33.21
C VAL A 212 8.87 -8.64 -34.41
N LEU A 213 9.74 -7.63 -34.48
CA LEU A 213 9.80 -6.68 -35.60
C LEU A 213 10.18 -7.36 -36.92
N LEU A 214 11.16 -8.28 -36.91
CA LEU A 214 11.55 -9.05 -38.09
C LEU A 214 10.42 -9.98 -38.55
N SER A 215 9.73 -10.62 -37.61
CA SER A 215 8.58 -11.49 -37.92
C SER A 215 7.43 -10.69 -38.51
N LEU A 216 7.15 -9.50 -37.96
CA LEU A 216 6.14 -8.59 -38.50
C LEU A 216 6.54 -8.06 -39.88
N ALA A 217 7.80 -7.68 -40.08
CA ALA A 217 8.30 -7.25 -41.38
C ALA A 217 8.19 -8.37 -42.42
N GLY A 218 8.56 -9.60 -42.05
CA GLY A 218 8.39 -10.78 -42.90
C GLY A 218 6.92 -11.05 -43.26
N LEU A 219 6.01 -10.88 -42.30
CA LEU A 219 4.56 -11.00 -42.55
C LEU A 219 4.05 -9.91 -43.50
N ILE A 220 4.48 -8.65 -43.31
CA ILE A 220 4.12 -7.52 -44.17
C ILE A 220 4.64 -7.78 -45.60
N LEU A 221 5.91 -8.16 -45.75
CA LEU A 221 6.51 -8.47 -47.05
C LEU A 221 5.82 -9.66 -47.72
N SER A 222 5.50 -10.71 -46.97
CA SER A 222 4.74 -11.86 -47.47
C SER A 222 3.30 -11.50 -47.85
N SER A 223 2.76 -10.39 -47.35
CA SER A 223 1.40 -9.93 -47.67
C SER A 223 1.37 -8.98 -48.87
N MET A 224 2.53 -8.50 -49.34
CA MET A 224 2.63 -7.64 -50.52
C MET A 224 2.74 -8.49 -51.79
N PRO A 225 1.75 -8.45 -52.70
CA PRO A 225 1.75 -9.26 -53.92
C PRO A 225 2.89 -8.88 -54.89
N GLU A 226 3.42 -7.66 -54.81
CA GLU A 226 4.56 -7.21 -55.64
C GLU A 226 5.88 -7.94 -55.33
N PHE A 227 6.01 -8.49 -54.11
CA PHE A 227 7.16 -9.30 -53.69
C PHE A 227 6.87 -10.81 -53.71
N GLN A 228 5.61 -11.20 -53.92
CA GLN A 228 5.24 -12.56 -54.28
C GLN A 228 5.51 -12.77 -55.78
N THR A 229 6.75 -12.57 -56.23
CA THR A 229 7.12 -12.91 -57.61
C THR A 229 7.02 -14.43 -57.76
N HIS A 230 5.90 -14.86 -58.30
CA HIS A 230 5.65 -16.16 -58.87
C HIS A 230 6.40 -16.30 -60.21
N ASP A 231 7.71 -16.00 -60.23
CA ASP A 231 8.56 -16.20 -61.39
C ASP A 231 9.73 -17.11 -61.00
N MET A 232 9.56 -18.35 -61.46
CA MET A 232 10.54 -19.42 -61.40
C MET A 232 11.84 -18.99 -62.07
N LEU A 233 12.98 -19.26 -61.41
CA LEU A 233 14.21 -19.74 -62.03
C LEU A 233 15.01 -20.45 -60.92
N PRO A 234 15.45 -21.71 -61.09
CA PRO A 234 16.20 -22.40 -60.06
C PRO A 234 17.53 -21.67 -59.84
N HIS A 235 17.83 -21.32 -58.59
CA HIS A 235 19.12 -20.78 -58.21
C HIS A 235 20.22 -21.75 -58.68
N TRP A 236 21.21 -21.25 -59.42
CA TRP A 236 22.30 -22.02 -60.03
C TRP A 236 23.03 -22.98 -59.05
N SER A 237 22.98 -22.71 -57.74
CA SER A 237 23.53 -23.60 -56.72
C SER A 237 22.78 -24.92 -56.51
N LEU A 238 21.50 -25.01 -56.89
CA LEU A 238 20.73 -26.27 -56.79
C LEU A 238 20.96 -27.16 -58.02
N GLN A 239 21.11 -26.57 -59.20
CA GLN A 239 21.47 -27.31 -60.42
C GLN A 239 22.90 -27.89 -60.35
N THR A 240 23.86 -27.17 -59.76
CA THR A 240 25.22 -27.70 -59.58
C THR A 240 25.26 -28.84 -58.56
N LEU A 241 24.41 -28.81 -57.53
CA LEU A 241 24.29 -29.89 -56.55
C LEU A 241 23.69 -31.15 -57.18
N GLU A 242 22.66 -31.01 -58.01
CA GLU A 242 22.03 -32.14 -58.69
C GLU A 242 22.96 -32.81 -59.72
N ILE A 243 23.72 -32.01 -60.49
CA ILE A 243 24.73 -32.52 -61.43
C ILE A 243 25.90 -33.19 -60.68
N CYS A 244 26.37 -32.63 -59.57
CA CYS A 244 27.41 -33.25 -58.75
C CYS A 244 26.98 -34.60 -58.15
N ILE A 245 25.70 -34.76 -57.82
CA ILE A 245 25.15 -36.00 -57.29
C ILE A 245 25.02 -37.06 -58.40
N HIS A 246 24.62 -36.67 -59.61
CA HIS A 246 24.52 -37.61 -60.75
C HIS A 246 25.89 -38.06 -61.30
N VAL A 247 26.91 -37.20 -61.32
CA VAL A 247 28.26 -37.56 -61.80
C VAL A 247 28.98 -38.51 -60.86
N LYS A 248 28.56 -38.62 -59.59
CA LYS A 248 29.17 -39.52 -58.60
C LYS A 248 28.48 -40.88 -58.50
N ALA A 249 27.41 -41.10 -59.27
CA ALA A 249 26.57 -42.31 -59.25
C ALA A 249 26.74 -43.19 -60.51
N ASN A 250 27.67 -42.86 -61.41
CA ASN A 250 28.15 -43.70 -62.52
C ASN A 250 29.67 -43.92 -62.37
#